data_AF-A0A3B0ZV61-F1
#
_entry.id   AF-A0A3B0ZV61-F1
#
_cell.length_a   1.000
_cell.length_b   1.000
_cell.length_c   1.000
_cell.angle_alpha   90.00
_cell.angle_beta   90.00
_cell.angle_gamma   90.00
#
_symmetry.space_group_name_H-M   'P 1'
#
loop_
_entity.id
_entity.type
_entity.pdbx_description
1 polymer ?
#
loop_
_entity_poly.entity_id
_entity_poly.type
_entity_poly.pdbx_seq_one_letter_code
_entity_poly.pdbx_strand_id
1 'polypeptide(L)'
;MARNIEDIEKELMALPTEMRERIAHDLFISLDKGDEQLSREEWEAAWLEEVKKRDAGIENCKATLATHEEVMASLKTALKN
;
A
#
# COMPACT_ATOMS: atom_id res chain seq x y z
N MET A 1 10.69 8.82 -22.42
CA MET A 1 10.24 7.43 -22.53
C MET A 1 10.97 6.63 -21.46
N ALA A 2 10.28 5.79 -20.70
CA ALA A 2 10.93 4.94 -19.70
C ALA A 2 11.83 3.92 -20.41
N ARG A 3 13.00 3.63 -19.85
CA ARG A 3 13.92 2.60 -20.36
C ARG A 3 13.30 1.20 -20.18
N ASN A 4 13.65 0.25 -21.05
CA ASN A 4 13.24 -1.15 -20.91
C ASN A 4 13.96 -1.79 -19.72
N ILE A 5 13.24 -2.55 -18.90
CA ILE A 5 13.76 -3.28 -17.74
C ILE A 5 14.80 -4.35 -18.14
N GLU A 6 14.62 -5.01 -19.27
CA GLU A 6 15.51 -6.07 -19.77
C GLU A 6 16.91 -5.53 -20.08
N ASP A 7 16.99 -4.32 -20.65
CA ASP A 7 18.26 -3.65 -20.94
C ASP A 7 18.97 -3.23 -19.64
N ILE A 8 18.20 -2.78 -18.64
CA ILE A 8 18.73 -2.40 -17.32
C ILE A 8 19.29 -3.63 -16.59
N GLU A 9 18.58 -4.76 -16.61
CA GLU A 9 19.04 -6.01 -16.00
C GLU A 9 20.34 -6.49 -16.64
N LYS A 10 20.43 -6.43 -17.97
CA LYS A 10 21.64 -6.83 -18.69
C LYS A 10 22.85 -5.96 -18.31
N GLU A 11 22.66 -4.65 -18.19
CA GLU A 11 23.70 -3.72 -17.73
C GLU A 11 24.10 -3.99 -16.28
N LEU A 12 23.13 -4.23 -15.39
CA LEU A 12 23.39 -4.54 -13.99
C LEU A 12 24.21 -5.82 -13.85
N MET A 13 23.84 -6.87 -14.58
CA MET A 13 24.53 -8.17 -14.52
C MET A 13 25.94 -8.13 -15.13
N ALA A 14 26.26 -7.13 -15.96
CA ALA A 14 27.60 -6.91 -16.47
C ALA A 14 28.54 -6.22 -15.45
N LEU A 15 28.01 -5.63 -14.38
CA LEU A 15 28.81 -5.00 -13.33
C LEU A 15 29.45 -6.05 -12.39
N PRO A 16 30.55 -5.72 -11.69
CA PRO A 16 31.07 -6.53 -10.59
C PRO A 16 30.06 -6.73 -9.46
N THR A 17 30.16 -7.84 -8.73
CA THR A 17 29.24 -8.20 -7.65
C THR A 17 29.14 -7.09 -6.59
N GLU A 18 30.26 -6.53 -6.15
CA GLU A 18 30.30 -5.45 -5.15
C GLU A 18 29.49 -4.20 -5.58
N MET A 19 29.53 -3.86 -6.87
CA MET A 19 28.75 -2.75 -7.41
C MET A 19 27.25 -3.06 -7.45
N ARG A 20 26.88 -4.31 -7.79
CA ARG A 20 25.48 -4.75 -7.76
C ARG A 20 24.92 -4.74 -6.35
N GLU A 21 25.70 -5.18 -5.36
CA GLU A 21 25.32 -5.17 -3.94
C GLU A 21 25.07 -3.75 -3.43
N ARG A 22 25.97 -2.80 -3.77
CA ARG A 22 25.78 -1.39 -3.45
C ARG A 22 24.51 -0.83 -4.08
N ILE A 23 24.28 -1.10 -5.37
CA ILE A 23 23.06 -0.62 -6.06
C ILE A 23 21.80 -1.22 -5.45
N ALA A 24 21.81 -2.52 -5.12
CA ALA A 24 20.68 -3.16 -4.44
C ALA A 24 20.41 -2.50 -3.08
N HIS A 25 21.44 -2.21 -2.29
CA HIS A 25 21.32 -1.51 -1.01
C HIS A 25 20.72 -0.11 -1.16
N ASP A 26 21.22 0.69 -2.12
CA ASP A 26 20.70 2.02 -2.40
C ASP A 26 19.23 1.99 -2.86
N LEU A 27 18.87 1.00 -3.69
CA LEU A 27 17.50 0.76 -4.11
C LEU A 27 16.60 0.41 -2.92
N PHE A 28 17.04 -0.50 -2.04
CA PHE A 28 16.30 -0.83 -0.82
C PHE A 28 16.06 0.41 0.05
N ILE A 29 17.07 1.26 0.26
CA ILE A 29 16.91 2.52 1.00
C ILE A 29 15.94 3.47 0.29
N SER A 30 15.99 3.54 -1.04
CA SER A 30 15.09 4.41 -1.81
C SER A 30 13.63 3.95 -1.76
N LEU A 31 13.40 2.63 -1.70
CA LEU A 31 12.08 2.03 -1.58
C LEU A 31 11.55 2.07 -0.14
N ASP A 32 12.44 2.05 0.85
CA ASP A 32 12.08 2.21 2.27
C ASP A 32 11.75 3.67 2.63
N LYS A 33 12.24 4.62 1.82
CA LYS A 33 11.70 5.99 1.75
C LYS A 33 10.38 6.06 0.97
N GLY A 34 9.73 4.90 0.77
CA GLY A 34 8.54 4.69 -0.02
C GLY A 34 7.40 5.58 0.42
N ASP A 35 6.93 6.35 -0.57
CA ASP A 35 5.88 7.34 -0.56
C ASP A 35 6.13 8.51 0.41
N GLU A 36 5.78 9.71 -0.03
CA GLU A 36 5.67 10.86 0.88
C GLU A 36 4.88 10.39 2.10
N GLN A 37 5.58 10.26 3.24
CA GLN A 37 4.92 9.93 4.50
C GLN A 37 4.02 11.11 4.77
N LEU A 38 2.74 10.98 4.37
CA LEU A 38 1.70 11.89 4.78
C LEU A 38 1.90 12.11 6.27
N SER A 39 1.92 13.38 6.67
CA SER A 39 1.89 13.69 8.09
C SER A 39 0.70 12.98 8.72
N ARG A 40 0.73 12.83 10.04
CA ARG A 40 -0.41 12.23 10.74
C ARG A 40 -1.70 12.99 10.43
N GLU A 41 -1.61 14.31 10.32
CA GLU A 41 -2.72 15.19 9.99
C GLU A 41 -3.26 14.94 8.56
N GLU A 42 -2.38 14.70 7.59
CA GLU A 42 -2.77 14.36 6.22
C GLU A 42 -3.43 12.98 6.14
N TRP A 43 -2.93 12.01 6.90
CA TRP A 43 -3.57 10.70 7.07
C TRP A 43 -4.97 10.82 7.68
N GLU A 44 -5.11 11.60 8.75
CA GLU A 44 -6.40 11.82 9.41
C GLU A 44 -7.40 12.53 8.48
N ALA A 45 -6.93 13.49 7.69
CA ALA A 45 -7.76 14.18 6.68
C ALA A 45 -8.25 13.22 5.58
N ALA A 46 -7.36 12.38 5.04
CA ALA A 46 -7.72 11.39 4.02
C ALA A 46 -8.72 10.35 4.54
N TRP A 47 -8.51 9.86 5.78
CA TRP A 47 -9.46 8.96 6.42
C TRP A 47 -10.81 9.62 6.68
N LEU A 48 -10.82 10.88 7.11
CA LEU A 48 -12.06 11.62 7.35
C LEU A 48 -12.88 11.79 6.07
N GLU A 49 -12.22 12.05 4.93
CA GLU A 49 -12.90 12.11 3.62
C GLU A 49 -13.56 10.78 3.26
N GLU A 50 -12.83 9.68 3.41
CA GLU A 50 -13.37 8.35 3.11
C GLU A 50 -14.53 7.96 4.06
N VAL A 51 -14.45 8.33 5.35
CA VAL A 51 -15.57 8.14 6.30
C VAL A 51 -16.81 8.87 5.81
N LYS A 52 -16.69 10.17 5.46
CA LYS A 52 -17.82 10.95 4.93
C LYS A 52 -18.43 10.33 3.68
N LYS A 53 -17.60 9.80 2.78
CA LYS A 53 -18.05 9.13 1.57
C LYS A 53 -18.81 7.84 1.88
N ARG A 54 -18.35 7.06 2.87
CA ARG A 54 -19.05 5.86 3.33
C ARG A 54 -20.37 6.19 4.01
N ASP A 55 -20.40 7.19 4.88
CA ASP A 55 -21.62 7.67 5.53
C ASP A 55 -22.67 8.10 4.50
N ALA A 56 -22.27 8.90 3.51
CA ALA A 56 -23.15 9.28 2.41
C ALA A 56 -23.63 8.05 1.60
N GLY A 57 -22.80 7.02 1.45
CA GLY A 57 -23.19 5.75 0.84
C GLY A 57 -24.26 5.00 1.64
N ILE A 58 -24.18 5.04 2.97
CA ILE A 58 -25.16 4.46 3.88
C ILE A 58 -26.48 5.24 3.81
N GLU A 59 -26.43 6.56 3.95
CA GLU A 59 -27.63 7.43 3.90
C GLU A 59 -28.38 7.30 2.57
N ASN A 60 -27.66 7.13 1.47
CA ASN A 60 -28.25 6.94 0.15
C ASN A 60 -28.58 5.49 -0.20
N CYS A 61 -28.53 4.56 0.76
CA CYS A 61 -28.77 3.11 0.57
C CYS A 61 -27.92 2.47 -0.54
N LYS A 62 -26.72 3.01 -0.82
CA LYS A 62 -25.76 2.49 -1.80
C LYS A 62 -24.75 1.54 -1.18
N ALA A 63 -24.65 1.50 0.14
CA ALA A 63 -23.78 0.61 0.88
C ALA A 63 -24.47 -0.74 1.16
N THR A 64 -23.75 -1.84 1.01
CA THR A 64 -24.15 -3.13 1.56
C THR A 64 -23.75 -3.17 3.02
N LEU A 65 -24.73 -3.28 3.91
CA LEU A 65 -24.51 -3.35 5.35
C LEU A 65 -24.45 -4.80 5.80
N ALA A 66 -23.54 -5.09 6.72
CA ALA A 66 -23.53 -6.34 7.46
C ALA A 66 -24.21 -6.14 8.81
N THR A 67 -24.94 -7.15 9.28
CA THR A 67 -25.51 -7.14 10.63
C THR A 67 -24.41 -7.35 11.67
N HIS A 68 -24.71 -7.03 12.93
CA HIS A 68 -23.80 -7.29 14.04
C HIS A 68 -23.38 -8.77 14.11
N GLU A 69 -24.31 -9.69 13.88
CA GLU A 69 -24.08 -11.14 13.95
C GLU A 69 -23.12 -11.61 12.86
N GLU A 70 -23.28 -11.10 11.63
CA GLU A 70 -22.39 -11.39 10.51
C GLU A 70 -20.97 -10.87 10.78
N VAL A 71 -20.85 -9.65 11.30
CA VAL A 71 -19.56 -9.07 11.69
C VAL A 71 -18.89 -9.93 12.77
N MET A 72 -19.61 -10.26 13.85
CA MET A 72 -19.06 -11.05 14.96
C MET A 72 -18.67 -12.48 14.53
N ALA A 73 -19.42 -13.09 13.61
CA ALA A 73 -19.07 -14.39 13.06
C ALA A 73 -17.77 -14.33 12.22
N SER A 74 -17.61 -13.29 11.40
CA SER A 74 -16.39 -13.10 10.61
C SER A 74 -15.15 -12.88 11.49
N LEU A 75 -15.25 -12.04 12.53
CA LEU A 75 -14.15 -11.77 13.47
C LEU A 75 -13.74 -13.04 14.22
N LYS A 76 -14.71 -13.83 14.69
CA LYS A 76 -14.45 -15.10 15.37
C LYS A 76 -13.74 -16.12 14.46
N THR A 77 -13.96 -16.03 13.15
CA THR A 77 -13.31 -16.89 12.16
C THR A 77 -11.88 -16.41 11.89
N ALA A 78 -11.67 -15.10 11.73
CA ALA A 78 -10.36 -14.50 11.50
C ALA A 78 -9.38 -14.72 12.67
N LEU A 79 -9.86 -14.70 13.91
CA LEU A 79 -9.05 -14.91 15.12
C LEU A 79 -8.67 -16.37 15.41
N LYS A 80 -9.18 -17.33 14.62
CA LYS A 80 -8.87 -18.76 14.77
C LYS A 80 -7.76 -19.27 13.85
N ASN A 81 -7.23 -18.40 12.99
CA ASN A 81 -6.06 -18.62 12.15
C ASN A 81 -4.84 -17.91 12.77
#